data_AF-A0A158R1U8-F1
#
_entry.id   AF-A0A158R1U8-F1
#
_cell.length_a   1.000
_cell.length_b   1.000
_cell.length_c   1.000
_cell.angle_alpha   90.00
_cell.angle_beta   90.00
_cell.angle_gamma   90.00
#
_symmetry.space_group_name_H-M   'P 1'
#
loop_
_entity.id
_entity.type
_entity.pdbx_description
1 polymer ?
#
loop_
_entity_poly.entity_id
_entity_poly.type
_entity_poly.pdbx_seq_one_letter_code
_entity_poly.pdbx_strand_id
1 'polypeptide(L)'
;MIASLEGDERAVLGVASASDGALLYESAQWLGVNKSHQSYEYAMQIRDLTLAVEQCISSASLMWAPELQKELLKASHFGMAFSNGLECNRFARMIRKLRVLNEVHRRRIGIPITYPQLQELGESGLVNRLIDIGAYGLAIEICIWLEMDQQEGIDRVLLEWVRRTISKAAESVNPAELDMQELDEKITRKLLGYPHVSLADAAKRAVDAKLPKLARLLIKREKDDSKQVQVLLDLGDVQEALTRAAAAQRPQLMHQVVRHLMKGQKRAEYELAIRKIPLAQCLYQDLVRDENERGSGKMMLALLEQASDFERQAMFHLDAVANEINPSERLYCLRRAKEAARNMGDKGVEELLNDMAAFAPGQSERGQEHMTVRETLIEYAADPQKVAQFKHQAKLTEKQVWLWTIEGLAKLGKTEQLLDLAQKKSPVGYVPFVKACIKYNQREESKKYLAKVHGYQELIAANMALGNFVAAAKIAFDRRDRDTLQQIFMKSHSDKDVYSKVGQLIKSL
;
A
#
# COMPACT_ATOMS: atom_id res chain seq x y z
N MET A 1 22.55 13.14 51.44
CA MET A 1 21.19 13.63 51.16
C MET A 1 20.24 13.41 52.34
N ILE A 2 20.20 12.21 52.95
CA ILE A 2 19.37 11.97 54.16
C ILE A 2 19.88 12.79 55.38
N ALA A 3 21.18 12.78 55.64
CA ALA A 3 21.78 13.53 56.76
C ALA A 3 21.63 15.06 56.67
N SER A 4 21.48 15.62 55.45
CA SER A 4 21.21 17.04 55.26
C SER A 4 19.73 17.39 55.51
N LEU A 5 18.81 16.50 55.14
CA LEU A 5 17.37 16.69 55.37
C LEU A 5 17.00 16.58 56.86
N GLU A 6 17.60 15.64 57.59
CA GLU A 6 17.45 15.56 59.06
C GLU A 6 18.03 16.78 59.79
N GLY A 7 19.05 17.42 59.19
CA GLY A 7 19.59 18.70 59.65
C GLY A 7 18.58 19.84 59.47
N ASP A 8 17.87 19.88 58.35
CA ASP A 8 16.85 20.88 58.06
C ASP A 8 15.63 20.74 58.99
N GLU A 9 15.17 19.52 59.28
CA GLU A 9 14.07 19.27 60.22
C GLU A 9 14.41 19.80 61.61
N ARG A 10 15.60 19.48 62.12
CA ARG A 10 16.09 20.00 63.41
C ARG A 10 16.31 21.50 63.38
N ALA A 11 16.66 22.06 62.23
CA ALA A 11 16.81 23.50 62.07
C ALA A 11 15.46 24.22 62.16
N VAL A 12 14.37 23.67 61.63
CA VAL A 12 13.06 24.36 61.62
C VAL A 12 12.23 24.06 62.87
N LEU A 13 12.18 22.79 63.32
CA LEU A 13 11.33 22.34 64.42
C LEU A 13 12.09 22.09 65.73
N GLY A 14 13.40 22.33 65.76
CA GLY A 14 14.22 22.17 66.95
C GLY A 14 13.84 23.13 68.07
N VAL A 15 13.93 22.66 69.31
CA VAL A 15 13.68 23.49 70.51
C VAL A 15 14.71 24.62 70.57
N ALA A 16 14.23 25.87 70.61
CA ALA A 16 15.04 27.09 70.62
C ALA A 16 15.97 27.25 69.40
N SER A 17 15.55 26.74 68.23
CA SER A 17 16.29 26.97 66.99
C SER A 17 16.14 28.42 66.52
N ALA A 18 17.29 29.09 66.31
CA ALA A 18 17.35 30.43 65.73
C ALA A 18 17.71 30.40 64.23
N SER A 19 17.41 29.29 63.55
CA SER A 19 17.65 29.19 62.10
C SER A 19 16.69 30.08 61.31
N ASP A 20 17.10 30.50 60.12
CA ASP A 20 16.27 31.29 59.22
C ASP A 20 14.93 30.58 58.89
N GLY A 21 14.94 29.25 58.75
CA GLY A 21 13.72 28.45 58.58
C GLY A 21 12.81 28.38 59.81
N ALA A 22 13.35 28.31 61.02
CA ALA A 22 12.57 28.37 62.26
C ALA A 22 11.90 29.75 62.44
N LEU A 23 12.65 30.83 62.20
CA LEU A 23 12.11 32.20 62.23
C LEU A 23 10.98 32.38 61.22
N LEU A 24 11.12 31.83 60.01
CA LEU A 24 10.06 31.85 59.00
C LEU A 24 8.82 31.06 59.45
N TYR A 25 9.01 29.87 60.03
CA TYR A 25 7.92 29.07 60.57
C TYR A 25 7.16 29.77 61.69
N GLU A 26 7.87 30.34 62.67
CA GLU A 26 7.28 31.12 63.76
C GLU A 26 6.57 32.38 63.24
N SER A 27 7.17 33.10 62.29
CA SER A 27 6.55 34.29 61.69
C SER A 27 5.19 33.97 61.04
N ALA A 28 5.06 32.82 60.36
CA ALA A 28 3.83 32.38 59.74
C ALA A 28 2.79 31.91 60.76
N GLN A 29 3.22 31.30 61.87
CA GLN A 29 2.32 30.98 62.99
C GLN A 29 1.76 32.24 63.65
N TRP A 30 2.58 33.25 63.91
CA TRP A 30 2.13 34.52 64.49
C TRP A 30 1.11 35.24 63.60
N LEU A 31 1.28 35.15 62.28
CA LEU A 31 0.28 35.64 61.33
C LEU A 31 -1.05 34.88 61.46
N GLY A 32 -1.00 33.56 61.60
CA GLY A 32 -2.18 32.71 61.79
C GLY A 32 -2.98 33.01 63.07
N VAL A 33 -2.34 33.61 64.08
CA VAL A 33 -2.96 34.03 65.36
C VAL A 33 -3.37 35.51 65.33
N ASN A 34 -3.42 36.15 64.16
CA ASN A 34 -3.74 37.58 63.97
C ASN A 34 -2.78 38.55 64.69
N LYS A 35 -1.52 38.16 64.90
CA LYS A 35 -0.48 39.03 65.49
C LYS A 35 0.51 39.50 64.41
N SER A 36 0.02 40.32 63.49
CA SER A 36 0.77 40.75 62.30
C SER A 36 2.07 41.52 62.63
N HIS A 37 2.09 42.29 63.72
CA HIS A 37 3.29 43.00 64.16
C HIS A 37 4.44 42.04 64.50
N GLN A 38 4.13 41.01 65.31
CA GLN A 38 5.10 40.01 65.72
C GLN A 38 5.56 39.17 64.51
N SER A 39 4.64 38.83 63.61
CA SER A 39 4.99 38.17 62.34
C SER A 39 6.03 38.96 61.54
N TYR A 40 5.85 40.28 61.40
CA TYR A 40 6.78 41.14 60.67
C TYR A 40 8.15 41.27 61.36
N GLU A 41 8.18 41.37 62.70
CA GLU A 41 9.44 41.42 63.47
C GLU A 41 10.31 40.18 63.24
N TYR A 42 9.70 39.00 63.26
CA TYR A 42 10.39 37.74 63.01
C TYR A 42 10.82 37.60 61.54
N ALA A 43 9.97 38.02 60.60
CA ALA A 43 10.30 37.99 59.18
C ALA A 43 11.50 38.89 58.82
N MET A 44 11.64 40.04 59.51
CA MET A 44 12.76 40.98 59.32
C MET A 44 14.09 40.46 59.89
N GLN A 45 14.07 39.46 60.77
CA GLN A 45 15.29 38.85 61.34
C GLN A 45 15.90 37.79 60.42
N ILE A 46 15.17 37.34 59.40
CA ILE A 46 15.61 36.31 58.45
C ILE A 46 16.71 36.88 57.55
N ARG A 47 17.86 36.21 57.51
CA ARG A 47 19.01 36.64 56.69
C ARG A 47 18.91 36.14 55.27
N ASP A 48 18.64 34.85 55.10
CA ASP A 48 18.43 34.22 53.79
C ASP A 48 17.03 33.61 53.70
N LEU A 49 16.12 34.37 53.07
CA LEU A 49 14.74 33.97 52.85
C LEU A 49 14.62 32.77 51.91
N THR A 50 15.54 32.62 50.96
CA THR A 50 15.53 31.50 50.01
C THR A 50 15.85 30.21 50.76
N LEU A 51 16.90 30.24 51.58
CA LEU A 51 17.26 29.12 52.46
C LEU A 51 16.13 28.79 53.44
N ALA A 52 15.52 29.79 54.08
CA ALA A 52 14.40 29.60 55.02
C ALA A 52 13.21 28.87 54.37
N VAL A 53 12.84 29.30 53.17
CA VAL A 53 11.77 28.68 52.38
C VAL A 53 12.13 27.24 52.03
N GLU A 54 13.35 26.98 51.57
CA GLU A 54 13.82 25.63 51.24
C GLU A 54 13.84 24.71 52.45
N GLN A 55 14.32 25.18 53.61
CA GLN A 55 14.33 24.43 54.86
C GLN A 55 12.91 24.05 55.30
N CYS A 56 11.94 24.96 55.17
CA CYS A 56 10.53 24.67 55.47
C CYS A 56 9.94 23.62 54.50
N ILE A 57 10.28 23.68 53.20
CA ILE A 57 9.84 22.69 52.19
C ILE A 57 10.48 21.32 52.45
N SER A 58 11.78 21.28 52.74
CA SER A 58 12.52 20.06 53.06
C SER A 58 12.00 19.42 54.34
N SER A 59 11.77 20.22 55.38
CA SER A 59 11.20 19.75 56.66
C SER A 59 9.79 19.18 56.45
N ALA A 60 8.94 19.84 55.65
CA ALA A 60 7.61 19.33 55.32
C ALA A 60 7.67 17.94 54.67
N SER A 61 8.71 17.64 53.89
CA SER A 61 8.87 16.35 53.21
C SER A 61 9.17 15.17 54.14
N LEU A 62 9.65 15.43 55.36
CA LEU A 62 9.99 14.41 56.36
C LEU A 62 8.83 14.15 57.35
N MET A 63 7.94 15.11 57.52
CA MET A 63 6.82 15.00 58.45
C MET A 63 5.76 14.01 57.97
N TRP A 64 5.24 13.21 58.90
CA TRP A 64 4.13 12.28 58.63
C TRP A 64 2.76 12.85 58.95
N ALA A 65 2.68 13.84 59.84
CA ALA A 65 1.42 14.47 60.24
C ALA A 65 0.96 15.49 59.18
N PRO A 66 -0.22 15.32 58.55
CA PRO A 66 -0.71 16.23 57.52
C PRO A 66 -0.92 17.67 58.02
N GLU A 67 -1.22 17.85 59.30
CA GLU A 67 -1.38 19.15 59.95
C GLU A 67 -0.06 19.93 59.91
N LEU A 68 1.03 19.31 60.37
CA LEU A 68 2.37 19.93 60.41
C LEU A 68 2.92 20.17 58.99
N GLN A 69 2.70 19.24 58.05
CA GLN A 69 3.06 19.45 56.65
C GLN A 69 2.37 20.71 56.09
N LYS A 70 1.08 20.92 56.38
CA LYS A 70 0.33 22.10 55.93
C LYS A 70 0.85 23.38 56.56
N GLU A 71 1.19 23.36 57.85
CA GLU A 71 1.75 24.53 58.54
C GLU A 71 3.10 24.94 57.96
N LEU A 72 4.01 23.98 57.75
CA LEU A 72 5.32 24.21 57.13
C LEU A 72 5.19 24.72 55.69
N LEU A 73 4.28 24.16 54.89
CA LEU A 73 4.03 24.63 53.53
C LEU A 73 3.41 26.04 53.49
N LYS A 74 2.56 26.39 54.47
CA LYS A 74 2.04 27.76 54.63
C LYS A 74 3.16 28.73 54.98
N ALA A 75 4.09 28.33 55.84
CA ALA A 75 5.27 29.13 56.16
C ALA A 75 6.17 29.35 54.94
N SER A 76 6.44 28.30 54.16
CA SER A 76 7.14 28.42 52.88
C SER A 76 6.43 29.37 51.92
N HIS A 77 5.11 29.26 51.78
CA HIS A 77 4.32 30.14 50.91
C HIS A 77 4.34 31.60 51.38
N PHE A 78 4.26 31.82 52.69
CA PHE A 78 4.43 33.14 53.30
C PHE A 78 5.79 33.74 52.96
N GLY A 79 6.88 32.97 53.11
CA GLY A 79 8.22 33.41 52.73
C GLY A 79 8.36 33.72 51.23
N MET A 80 7.72 32.94 50.36
CA MET A 80 7.72 33.22 48.91
C MET A 80 7.11 34.57 48.57
N ALA A 81 6.15 35.08 49.35
CA ALA A 81 5.51 36.37 49.08
C ALA A 81 6.49 37.56 49.24
N PHE A 82 7.57 37.40 50.01
CA PHE A 82 8.59 38.44 50.23
C PHE A 82 9.80 38.31 49.29
N SER A 83 9.88 37.26 48.47
CA SER A 83 11.00 37.00 47.59
C SER A 83 10.62 37.17 46.13
N ASN A 84 11.33 38.04 45.42
CA ASN A 84 11.22 38.17 43.97
C ASN A 84 12.20 37.18 43.32
N GLY A 85 11.70 36.00 42.89
CA GLY A 85 12.50 35.05 42.10
C GLY A 85 12.52 33.59 42.58
N LEU A 86 11.74 33.21 43.59
CA LEU A 86 11.63 31.81 44.02
C LEU A 86 10.86 30.96 42.99
N GLU A 87 11.42 29.80 42.64
CA GLU A 87 10.82 28.82 41.71
C GLU A 87 9.56 28.17 42.31
N CYS A 88 8.37 28.70 41.96
CA CYS A 88 7.07 28.12 42.33
C CYS A 88 6.91 26.64 41.91
N ASN A 89 7.66 26.21 40.90
CA ASN A 89 7.66 24.85 40.37
C ASN A 89 8.08 23.81 41.43
N ARG A 90 9.11 24.10 42.23
CA ARG A 90 9.59 23.16 43.27
C ARG A 90 8.56 23.00 44.39
N PHE A 91 7.91 24.09 44.77
CA PHE A 91 6.83 24.09 45.77
C PHE A 91 5.62 23.26 45.31
N ALA A 92 5.14 23.50 44.09
CA ALA A 92 4.02 22.76 43.51
C ALA A 92 4.33 21.25 43.40
N ARG A 93 5.55 20.89 42.98
CA ARG A 93 6.00 19.49 42.94
C ARG A 93 6.02 18.85 44.32
N MET A 94 6.48 19.56 45.36
CA MET A 94 6.47 19.02 46.72
C MET A 94 5.05 18.78 47.24
N ILE A 95 4.11 19.71 46.98
CA ILE A 95 2.69 19.53 47.35
C ILE A 95 2.11 18.26 46.71
N ARG A 96 2.36 18.04 45.41
CA ARG A 96 1.90 16.85 44.70
C ARG A 96 2.48 15.57 45.33
N LYS A 97 3.78 15.56 45.64
CA LYS A 97 4.45 14.41 46.27
C LYS A 97 3.95 14.13 47.69
N LEU A 98 3.74 15.17 48.50
CA LEU A 98 3.16 15.03 49.84
C LEU A 98 1.72 14.53 49.80
N ARG A 99 0.92 15.00 48.83
CA ARG A 99 -0.42 14.45 48.57
C ARG A 99 -0.36 12.95 48.29
N VAL A 100 0.55 12.52 47.41
CA VAL A 100 0.75 11.10 47.09
C VAL A 100 1.14 10.31 48.34
N LEU A 101 2.14 10.78 49.09
CA LEU A 101 2.62 10.13 50.33
C LEU A 101 1.48 9.94 51.33
N ASN A 102 0.73 11.01 51.62
CA ASN A 102 -0.38 10.95 52.56
C ASN A 102 -1.48 9.97 52.14
N GLU A 103 -1.77 9.86 50.83
CA GLU A 103 -2.77 8.93 50.31
C GLU A 103 -2.31 7.47 50.42
N VAL A 104 -1.04 7.17 50.12
CA VAL A 104 -0.50 5.81 50.24
C VAL A 104 -0.29 5.39 51.70
N HIS A 105 -0.11 6.36 52.61
CA HIS A 105 -0.05 6.13 54.07
C HIS A 105 -1.41 5.83 54.70
N ARG A 106 -2.53 6.14 54.03
CA ARG A 106 -3.86 5.81 54.57
C ARG A 106 -3.96 4.32 54.86
N ARG A 107 -4.59 3.97 55.97
CA ARG A 107 -4.72 2.57 56.44
C ARG A 107 -5.26 1.60 55.38
N ARG A 108 -6.08 2.07 54.44
CA ARG A 108 -6.63 1.26 53.34
C ARG A 108 -5.55 0.75 52.37
N ILE A 109 -4.48 1.53 52.16
CA ILE A 109 -3.39 1.22 51.23
C ILE A 109 -2.18 0.71 52.01
N GLY A 110 -1.81 1.43 53.08
CA GLY A 110 -0.86 0.97 54.07
C GLY A 110 0.58 0.80 53.57
N ILE A 111 1.05 1.69 52.68
CA ILE A 111 2.45 1.68 52.20
C ILE A 111 3.24 2.74 53.00
N PRO A 112 4.00 2.38 54.05
CA PRO A 112 4.77 3.33 54.84
C PRO A 112 6.08 3.71 54.14
N ILE A 113 6.00 4.53 53.09
CA ILE A 113 7.17 5.01 52.33
C ILE A 113 7.54 6.43 52.73
N THR A 114 8.82 6.71 52.96
CA THR A 114 9.31 8.07 53.22
C THR A 114 9.58 8.83 51.92
N TYR A 115 9.68 10.16 51.97
CA TYR A 115 10.02 10.96 50.79
C TYR A 115 11.35 10.55 50.14
N PRO A 116 12.47 10.36 50.87
CA PRO A 116 13.72 9.86 50.28
C PRO A 116 13.57 8.49 49.62
N GLN A 117 12.83 7.57 50.24
CA GLN A 117 12.55 6.26 49.66
C GLN A 117 11.70 6.37 48.39
N LEU A 118 10.76 7.31 48.33
CA LEU A 118 9.98 7.57 47.11
C LEU A 118 10.86 8.12 45.99
N GLN A 119 11.86 8.95 46.31
CA GLN A 119 12.83 9.43 45.32
C GLN A 119 13.68 8.29 44.76
N GLU A 120 14.11 7.34 45.59
CA GLU A 120 14.88 6.16 45.16
C GLU A 120 14.02 5.15 44.39
N LEU A 121 12.79 4.88 44.86
CA LEU A 121 11.85 3.96 44.20
C LEU A 121 11.38 4.50 42.85
N GLY A 122 11.26 5.82 42.74
CA GLY A 122 10.67 6.50 41.60
C GLY A 122 9.15 6.39 41.54
N GLU A 123 8.56 7.30 40.78
CA GLU A 123 7.10 7.44 40.62
C GLU A 123 6.51 6.20 39.94
N SER A 124 7.16 5.69 38.89
CA SER A 124 6.78 4.44 38.20
C SER A 124 6.89 3.21 39.10
N GLY A 125 7.86 3.17 40.02
CA GLY A 125 8.01 2.08 40.98
C GLY A 125 6.87 2.06 42.00
N LEU A 126 6.42 3.23 42.45
CA LEU A 126 5.24 3.34 43.31
C LEU A 126 3.97 2.87 42.60
N VAL A 127 3.78 3.30 41.35
CA VAL A 127 2.64 2.87 40.52
C VAL A 127 2.60 1.34 40.37
N ASN A 128 3.75 0.69 40.15
CA ASN A 128 3.82 -0.78 40.08
C ASN A 128 3.35 -1.46 41.36
N ARG A 129 3.80 -0.97 42.53
CA ARG A 129 3.35 -1.52 43.81
C ARG A 129 1.84 -1.37 44.00
N LEU A 130 1.26 -0.24 43.58
CA LEU A 130 -0.18 -0.02 43.65
C LEU A 130 -0.95 -0.95 42.70
N ILE A 131 -0.41 -1.22 41.51
CA ILE A 131 -0.94 -2.19 40.55
C ILE A 131 -0.93 -3.61 41.16
N ASP A 132 0.17 -4.01 41.80
CA ASP A 132 0.32 -5.33 42.43
C ASP A 132 -0.73 -5.54 43.54
N ILE A 133 -0.92 -4.53 44.39
CA ILE A 133 -1.95 -4.51 45.45
C ILE A 133 -3.38 -4.49 44.85
N GLY A 134 -3.53 -4.07 43.59
CA GLY A 134 -4.82 -3.95 42.90
C GLY A 134 -5.55 -2.62 43.17
N ALA A 135 -4.83 -1.61 43.65
CA ALA A 135 -5.34 -0.27 43.93
C ALA A 135 -5.37 0.62 42.67
N TYR A 136 -5.98 0.13 41.58
CA TYR A 136 -5.95 0.78 40.26
C TYR A 136 -6.53 2.20 40.25
N GLY A 137 -7.62 2.45 40.99
CA GLY A 137 -8.23 3.79 41.04
C GLY A 137 -7.30 4.84 41.62
N LEU A 138 -6.62 4.51 42.73
CA LEU A 138 -5.64 5.39 43.34
C LEU A 138 -4.39 5.55 42.45
N ALA A 139 -3.95 4.48 41.78
CA ALA A 139 -2.83 4.57 40.84
C ALA A 139 -3.12 5.58 39.71
N ILE A 140 -4.33 5.58 39.14
CA ILE A 140 -4.74 6.57 38.13
C ILE A 140 -4.73 7.98 38.70
N GLU A 141 -5.31 8.19 39.89
CA GLU A 141 -5.31 9.51 40.54
C GLU A 141 -3.88 10.03 40.80
N ILE A 142 -2.98 9.17 41.23
CA ILE A 142 -1.57 9.50 41.47
C ILE A 142 -0.87 9.88 40.15
N CYS A 143 -1.10 9.14 39.06
CA CYS A 143 -0.58 9.50 37.74
C CYS A 143 -1.06 10.88 37.29
N ILE A 144 -2.32 11.24 37.57
CA ILE A 144 -2.87 12.56 37.26
C ILE A 144 -2.20 13.64 38.13
N TRP A 145 -2.03 13.41 39.43
CA TRP A 145 -1.42 14.40 40.33
C TRP A 145 0.05 14.63 40.05
N LEU A 146 0.78 13.61 39.61
CA LEU A 146 2.20 13.70 39.27
C LEU A 146 2.43 14.18 37.83
N GLU A 147 1.37 14.35 37.04
CA GLU A 147 1.44 14.77 35.63
C GLU A 147 2.32 13.82 34.80
N MET A 148 2.19 12.51 35.06
CA MET A 148 2.91 11.49 34.31
C MET A 148 2.43 11.41 32.86
N ASP A 149 3.32 10.98 31.97
CA ASP A 149 2.97 10.68 30.59
C ASP A 149 1.85 9.63 30.53
N GLN A 150 0.88 9.84 29.64
CA GLN A 150 -0.33 9.02 29.56
C GLN A 150 -0.01 7.52 29.33
N GLN A 151 0.99 7.24 28.49
CA GLN A 151 1.42 5.89 28.14
C GLN A 151 2.06 5.15 29.32
N GLU A 152 2.96 5.81 30.06
CA GLU A 152 3.68 5.19 31.18
C GLU A 152 2.86 5.16 32.47
N GLY A 153 1.89 6.07 32.62
CA GLY A 153 1.00 6.18 33.76
C GLY A 153 -0.33 5.47 33.54
N ILE A 154 -1.32 6.22 33.05
CA ILE A 154 -2.74 5.80 33.05
C ILE A 154 -2.97 4.57 32.16
N ASP A 155 -2.46 4.57 30.94
CA ASP A 155 -2.69 3.49 29.97
C ASP A 155 -2.11 2.17 30.48
N ARG A 156 -0.91 2.22 31.08
CA ARG A 156 -0.28 1.07 31.73
C ARG A 156 -1.13 0.50 32.85
N VAL A 157 -1.63 1.35 33.76
CA VAL A 157 -2.48 0.93 34.88
C VAL A 157 -3.76 0.27 34.38
N LEU A 158 -4.37 0.83 33.33
CA LEU A 158 -5.59 0.29 32.71
C LEU A 158 -5.33 -1.06 32.02
N LEU A 159 -4.25 -1.20 31.26
CA LEU A 159 -3.89 -2.45 30.59
C LEU A 159 -3.63 -3.58 31.59
N GLU A 160 -2.98 -3.29 32.71
CA GLU A 160 -2.74 -4.30 33.75
C GLU A 160 -4.02 -4.63 34.55
N TRP A 161 -4.91 -3.64 34.73
CA TRP A 161 -6.25 -3.90 35.26
C TRP A 161 -7.05 -4.84 34.33
N VAL A 162 -7.05 -4.58 33.03
CA VAL A 162 -7.70 -5.43 32.02
C VAL A 162 -7.11 -6.83 32.07
N ARG A 163 -5.77 -6.95 32.04
CA ARG A 163 -5.07 -8.22 32.12
C ARG A 163 -5.49 -9.02 33.34
N ARG A 164 -5.41 -8.42 34.54
CA ARG A 164 -5.80 -9.11 35.78
C ARG A 164 -7.28 -9.48 35.81
N THR A 165 -8.13 -8.66 35.22
CA THR A 165 -9.58 -8.93 35.13
C THR A 165 -9.85 -10.13 34.21
N ILE A 166 -9.17 -10.21 33.06
CA ILE A 166 -9.27 -11.33 32.11
C ILE A 166 -8.65 -12.61 32.72
N SER A 167 -7.48 -12.52 33.37
CA SER A 167 -6.85 -13.66 34.03
C SER A 167 -7.73 -14.25 35.13
N LYS A 168 -8.36 -13.41 35.96
CA LYS A 168 -9.34 -13.87 36.96
C LYS A 168 -10.54 -14.57 36.34
N ALA A 169 -11.03 -14.09 35.19
CA ALA A 169 -12.10 -14.75 34.47
C ALA A 169 -11.65 -16.11 33.90
N ALA A 170 -10.41 -16.21 33.41
CA ALA A 170 -9.84 -17.46 32.91
C ALA A 170 -9.57 -18.50 34.01
N GLU A 171 -9.19 -18.06 35.21
CA GLU A 171 -8.93 -18.91 36.40
C GLU A 171 -10.22 -19.34 37.13
N SER A 172 -11.39 -18.83 36.74
CA SER A 172 -12.67 -19.20 37.33
C SER A 172 -12.97 -20.68 37.15
N VAL A 173 -13.62 -21.30 38.14
CA VAL A 173 -13.93 -22.74 38.19
C VAL A 173 -14.75 -23.20 36.97
N ASN A 174 -15.65 -22.34 36.48
CA ASN A 174 -16.49 -22.60 35.30
C ASN A 174 -16.35 -21.47 34.26
N PRO A 175 -15.30 -21.47 33.41
CA PRO A 175 -15.09 -20.43 32.41
C PRO A 175 -16.15 -20.45 31.29
N ALA A 176 -16.89 -21.56 31.14
CA ALA A 176 -17.96 -21.71 30.15
C ALA A 176 -19.31 -21.12 30.59
N GLU A 177 -19.55 -20.98 31.91
CA GLU A 177 -20.79 -20.40 32.47
C GLU A 177 -20.68 -18.89 32.73
N LEU A 178 -19.47 -18.34 32.68
CA LEU A 178 -19.27 -16.89 32.79
C LEU A 178 -19.92 -16.17 31.61
N ASP A 179 -20.71 -15.13 31.92
CA ASP A 179 -21.24 -14.25 30.89
C ASP A 179 -20.14 -13.38 30.31
N MET A 180 -19.61 -13.81 29.17
CA MET A 180 -18.59 -13.09 28.41
C MET A 180 -19.08 -11.73 27.90
N GLN A 181 -20.40 -11.53 27.76
CA GLN A 181 -20.98 -10.25 27.35
C GLN A 181 -20.92 -9.23 28.48
N GLU A 182 -21.25 -9.62 29.71
CA GLU A 182 -21.11 -8.74 30.87
C GLU A 182 -19.66 -8.30 31.09
N LEU A 183 -18.71 -9.22 30.89
CA LEU A 183 -17.29 -8.93 31.02
C LEU A 183 -16.80 -7.96 29.93
N ASP A 184 -17.21 -8.19 28.69
CA ASP A 184 -16.96 -7.30 27.56
C ASP A 184 -17.53 -5.90 27.79
N GLU A 185 -18.78 -5.79 28.26
CA GLU A 185 -19.40 -4.51 28.60
C GLU A 185 -18.67 -3.79 29.73
N LYS A 186 -18.25 -4.52 30.77
CA LYS A 186 -17.50 -3.95 31.91
C LYS A 186 -16.17 -3.38 31.45
N ILE A 187 -15.43 -4.10 30.62
CA ILE A 187 -14.14 -3.66 30.07
C ILE A 187 -14.36 -2.46 29.14
N THR A 188 -15.30 -2.58 28.22
CA THR A 188 -15.62 -1.53 27.23
C THR A 188 -16.07 -0.24 27.90
N ARG A 189 -17.00 -0.31 28.87
CA ARG A 189 -17.52 0.87 29.58
C ARG A 189 -16.40 1.66 30.28
N LYS A 190 -15.39 0.97 30.80
CA LYS A 190 -14.22 1.63 31.40
C LYS A 190 -13.28 2.21 30.35
N LEU A 191 -12.97 1.45 29.29
CA LEU A 191 -12.04 1.88 28.25
C LEU A 191 -12.61 2.99 27.35
N LEU A 192 -13.93 3.12 27.23
CA LEU A 192 -14.57 4.25 26.53
C LEU A 192 -14.23 5.61 27.16
N GLY A 193 -13.93 5.64 28.45
CA GLY A 193 -13.45 6.86 29.14
C GLY A 193 -12.01 7.24 28.77
N TYR A 194 -11.27 6.36 28.09
CA TYR A 194 -9.85 6.51 27.79
C TYR A 194 -9.56 6.15 26.32
N PRO A 195 -9.76 7.10 25.38
CA PRO A 195 -9.65 6.85 23.94
C PRO A 195 -8.25 6.38 23.47
N HIS A 196 -7.22 6.63 24.27
CA HIS A 196 -5.83 6.28 23.97
C HIS A 196 -5.55 4.78 24.14
N VAL A 197 -6.34 4.07 24.96
CA VAL A 197 -6.18 2.63 25.18
C VAL A 197 -6.99 1.86 24.14
N SER A 198 -6.30 1.05 23.33
CA SER A 198 -6.94 0.25 22.29
C SER A 198 -7.62 -0.99 22.88
N LEU A 199 -8.85 -1.28 22.44
CA LEU A 199 -9.56 -2.52 22.77
C LEU A 199 -8.87 -3.73 22.13
N ALA A 200 -8.09 -3.51 21.07
CA ALA A 200 -7.27 -4.56 20.46
C ALA A 200 -6.24 -5.13 21.45
N ASP A 201 -5.64 -4.31 22.31
CA ASP A 201 -4.70 -4.80 23.32
C ASP A 201 -5.41 -5.65 24.39
N ALA A 202 -6.62 -5.23 24.80
CA ALA A 202 -7.48 -6.04 25.65
C ALA A 202 -7.84 -7.38 24.98
N ALA A 203 -8.16 -7.36 23.69
CA ALA A 203 -8.46 -8.56 22.93
C ALA A 203 -7.26 -9.49 22.81
N LYS A 204 -6.04 -8.98 22.56
CA LYS A 204 -4.80 -9.79 22.58
C LYS A 204 -4.61 -10.51 23.91
N ARG A 205 -4.85 -9.81 25.04
CA ARG A 205 -4.82 -10.44 26.37
C ARG A 205 -5.87 -11.53 26.53
N ALA A 206 -7.05 -11.37 25.93
CA ALA A 206 -8.07 -12.43 25.90
C ALA A 206 -7.64 -13.64 25.04
N VAL A 207 -6.90 -13.42 23.94
CA VAL A 207 -6.28 -14.49 23.14
C VAL A 207 -5.24 -15.25 23.97
N ASP A 208 -4.32 -14.53 24.62
CA ASP A 208 -3.29 -15.10 25.50
C ASP A 208 -3.90 -15.95 26.63
N ALA A 209 -5.02 -15.48 27.18
CA ALA A 209 -5.80 -16.15 28.22
C ALA A 209 -6.70 -17.29 27.70
N LYS A 210 -6.64 -17.62 26.41
CA LYS A 210 -7.44 -18.67 25.74
C LYS A 210 -8.97 -18.46 25.84
N LEU A 211 -9.42 -17.20 25.80
CA LEU A 211 -10.84 -16.80 25.81
C LEU A 211 -11.25 -16.22 24.43
N PRO A 212 -11.40 -17.05 23.38
CA PRO A 212 -11.63 -16.57 22.01
C PRO A 212 -12.99 -15.87 21.83
N LYS A 213 -14.02 -16.26 22.60
CA LYS A 213 -15.35 -15.62 22.54
C LYS A 213 -15.27 -14.16 23.00
N LEU A 214 -14.57 -13.88 24.10
CA LEU A 214 -14.37 -12.53 24.63
C LEU A 214 -13.54 -11.68 23.66
N ALA A 215 -12.45 -12.24 23.12
CA ALA A 215 -11.62 -11.56 22.13
C ALA A 215 -12.42 -11.08 20.91
N ARG A 216 -13.31 -11.92 20.37
CA ARG A 216 -14.20 -11.53 19.25
C ARG A 216 -15.16 -10.40 19.59
N LEU A 217 -15.71 -10.37 20.81
CA LEU A 217 -16.62 -9.30 21.23
C LEU A 217 -15.89 -7.96 21.33
N LEU A 218 -14.70 -7.95 21.96
CA LEU A 218 -13.86 -6.77 22.11
C LEU A 218 -13.42 -6.20 20.76
N ILE A 219 -12.98 -7.07 19.83
CA ILE A 219 -12.49 -6.67 18.50
C ILE A 219 -13.59 -6.04 17.65
N LYS A 220 -14.86 -6.45 17.80
CA LYS A 220 -15.98 -5.86 17.03
C LYS A 220 -16.19 -4.39 17.33
N ARG A 221 -15.74 -3.90 18.50
CA ARG A 221 -15.88 -2.51 18.95
C ARG A 221 -14.64 -1.66 18.66
N GLU A 222 -13.53 -2.28 18.25
CA GLU A 222 -12.31 -1.56 17.89
C GLU A 222 -12.54 -0.76 16.60
N LYS A 223 -12.03 0.48 16.56
CA LYS A 223 -12.16 1.39 15.41
C LYS A 223 -11.03 1.23 14.38
N ASP A 224 -9.88 0.70 14.80
CA ASP A 224 -8.72 0.54 13.95
C ASP A 224 -8.70 -0.83 13.26
N ASP A 225 -9.01 -0.83 11.96
CA ASP A 225 -9.03 -2.02 11.10
C ASP A 225 -7.70 -2.78 11.12
N SER A 226 -6.56 -2.06 11.20
CA SER A 226 -5.23 -2.68 11.15
C SER A 226 -5.00 -3.56 12.38
N LYS A 227 -5.33 -3.03 13.56
CA LYS A 227 -5.22 -3.77 14.83
C LYS A 227 -6.26 -4.88 14.90
N GLN A 228 -7.50 -4.62 14.47
CA GLN A 228 -8.54 -5.64 14.39
C GLN A 228 -8.10 -6.84 13.56
N VAL A 229 -7.57 -6.62 12.36
CA VAL A 229 -7.08 -7.71 11.49
C VAL A 229 -5.93 -8.47 12.15
N GLN A 230 -4.97 -7.78 12.80
CA GLN A 230 -3.88 -8.46 13.51
C GLN A 230 -4.40 -9.42 14.59
N VAL A 231 -5.33 -8.98 15.44
CA VAL A 231 -5.86 -9.86 16.51
C VAL A 231 -6.71 -11.00 15.93
N LEU A 232 -7.42 -10.78 14.83
CA LEU A 232 -8.14 -11.87 14.14
C LEU A 232 -7.19 -12.92 13.56
N LEU A 233 -6.00 -12.52 13.09
CA LEU A 233 -4.95 -13.45 12.67
C LEU A 233 -4.40 -14.24 13.86
N ASP A 234 -4.17 -13.59 15.01
CA ASP A 234 -3.72 -14.25 16.24
C ASP A 234 -4.75 -15.26 16.76
N LEU A 235 -6.05 -15.00 16.57
CA LEU A 235 -7.15 -15.93 16.85
C LEU A 235 -7.25 -17.11 15.87
N GLY A 236 -6.56 -17.06 14.73
CA GLY A 236 -6.67 -18.04 13.65
C GLY A 236 -7.91 -17.86 12.76
N ASP A 237 -8.63 -16.74 12.88
CA ASP A 237 -9.85 -16.44 12.13
C ASP A 237 -9.57 -15.86 10.76
N VAL A 238 -8.98 -16.66 9.88
CA VAL A 238 -8.51 -16.24 8.55
C VAL A 238 -9.63 -15.64 7.70
N GLN A 239 -10.83 -16.24 7.73
CA GLN A 239 -11.97 -15.76 6.93
C GLN A 239 -12.42 -14.37 7.35
N GLU A 240 -12.57 -14.14 8.65
CA GLU A 240 -13.00 -12.85 9.18
C GLU A 240 -11.89 -11.80 9.00
N ALA A 241 -10.62 -12.17 9.20
CA ALA A 241 -9.48 -11.31 8.92
C ALA A 241 -9.43 -10.85 7.45
N LEU A 242 -9.60 -11.76 6.48
CA LEU A 242 -9.59 -11.42 5.06
C LEU A 242 -10.81 -10.56 4.67
N THR A 243 -12.02 -10.87 5.16
CA THR A 243 -13.22 -10.06 4.86
C THR A 243 -13.11 -8.64 5.44
N ARG A 244 -12.55 -8.49 6.64
CA ARG A 244 -12.29 -7.18 7.27
C ARG A 244 -11.20 -6.41 6.53
N ALA A 245 -10.11 -7.07 6.16
CA ALA A 245 -9.08 -6.45 5.32
C ALA A 245 -9.63 -6.00 3.96
N ALA A 246 -10.56 -6.77 3.37
CA ALA A 246 -11.25 -6.39 2.13
C ALA A 246 -12.16 -5.16 2.33
N ALA A 247 -12.92 -5.14 3.43
CA ALA A 247 -13.82 -4.04 3.76
C ALA A 247 -13.05 -2.74 4.05
N ALA A 248 -11.86 -2.81 4.64
CA ALA A 248 -11.00 -1.66 4.93
C ALA A 248 -10.47 -0.97 3.65
N GLN A 249 -10.54 -1.62 2.48
CA GLN A 249 -10.06 -1.08 1.19
C GLN A 249 -8.61 -0.58 1.23
N ARG A 250 -7.78 -1.19 2.07
CA ARG A 250 -6.34 -0.90 2.20
C ARG A 250 -5.53 -2.06 1.63
N PRO A 251 -4.94 -1.94 0.42
CA PRO A 251 -4.19 -3.02 -0.20
C PRO A 251 -3.04 -3.53 0.68
N GLN A 252 -2.37 -2.64 1.40
CA GLN A 252 -1.24 -2.97 2.29
C GLN A 252 -1.65 -3.95 3.41
N LEU A 253 -2.84 -3.75 3.99
CA LEU A 253 -3.38 -4.62 5.03
C LEU A 253 -3.71 -6.00 4.47
N MET A 254 -4.27 -6.05 3.27
CA MET A 254 -4.54 -7.31 2.58
C MET A 254 -3.26 -8.07 2.22
N HIS A 255 -2.22 -7.37 1.75
CA HIS A 255 -0.90 -7.97 1.52
C HIS A 255 -0.30 -8.54 2.81
N GLN A 256 -0.44 -7.84 3.93
CA GLN A 256 0.03 -8.33 5.23
C GLN A 256 -0.67 -9.65 5.60
N VAL A 257 -1.99 -9.72 5.44
CA VAL A 257 -2.77 -10.95 5.70
C VAL A 257 -2.32 -12.08 4.78
N VAL A 258 -2.28 -11.86 3.47
CA VAL A 258 -1.89 -12.89 2.49
C VAL A 258 -0.47 -13.42 2.78
N ARG A 259 0.49 -12.54 3.05
CA ARG A 259 1.86 -12.95 3.41
C ARG A 259 1.93 -13.71 4.74
N HIS A 260 1.12 -13.33 5.72
CA HIS A 260 1.04 -14.08 6.98
C HIS A 260 0.51 -15.51 6.74
N LEU A 261 -0.53 -15.65 5.92
CA LEU A 261 -1.08 -16.96 5.55
C LEU A 261 -0.08 -17.82 4.77
N MET A 262 0.65 -17.23 3.82
CA MET A 262 1.68 -17.93 3.04
C MET A 262 2.81 -18.49 3.92
N LYS A 263 3.11 -17.84 5.06
CA LYS A 263 4.14 -18.29 6.01
C LYS A 263 3.63 -19.31 7.02
N GLY A 264 2.37 -19.22 7.43
CA GLY A 264 1.82 -19.98 8.56
C GLY A 264 0.95 -21.18 8.18
N GLN A 265 0.29 -21.16 7.02
CA GLN A 265 -0.72 -22.16 6.63
C GLN A 265 -0.26 -22.99 5.43
N LYS A 266 -0.88 -24.15 5.24
CA LYS A 266 -0.64 -24.96 4.04
C LYS A 266 -1.22 -24.27 2.81
N ARG A 267 -0.57 -24.47 1.67
CA ARG A 267 -0.94 -23.87 0.38
C ARG A 267 -2.41 -24.04 0.02
N ALA A 268 -2.91 -25.28 0.05
CA ALA A 268 -4.30 -25.57 -0.29
C ALA A 268 -5.31 -24.84 0.61
N GLU A 269 -4.98 -24.65 1.89
CA GLU A 269 -5.88 -24.04 2.88
C GLU A 269 -5.98 -22.53 2.68
N TYR A 270 -4.86 -21.83 2.49
CA TYR A 270 -4.90 -20.39 2.26
C TYR A 270 -5.39 -20.04 0.84
N GLU A 271 -5.09 -20.83 -0.20
CA GLU A 271 -5.60 -20.58 -1.56
C GLU A 271 -7.14 -20.69 -1.59
N LEU A 272 -7.71 -21.69 -0.89
CA LEU A 272 -9.16 -21.83 -0.75
C LEU A 272 -9.79 -20.63 -0.02
N ALA A 273 -9.10 -20.10 0.99
CA ALA A 273 -9.56 -18.93 1.75
C ALA A 273 -9.52 -17.65 0.90
N ILE A 274 -8.42 -17.42 0.18
CA ILE A 274 -8.20 -16.26 -0.68
C ILE A 274 -9.19 -16.26 -1.84
N ARG A 275 -9.47 -17.43 -2.45
CA ARG A 275 -10.40 -17.57 -3.59
C ARG A 275 -11.79 -17.02 -3.32
N LYS A 276 -12.27 -17.09 -2.07
CA LYS A 276 -13.59 -16.58 -1.68
C LYS A 276 -13.70 -15.06 -1.76
N ILE A 277 -12.57 -14.34 -1.81
CA ILE A 277 -12.51 -12.88 -1.78
C ILE A 277 -11.79 -12.40 -3.05
N PRO A 278 -12.52 -11.88 -4.05
CA PRO A 278 -11.94 -11.52 -5.35
C PRO A 278 -10.74 -10.58 -5.27
N LEU A 279 -10.80 -9.55 -4.40
CA LEU A 279 -9.70 -8.61 -4.20
C LEU A 279 -8.42 -9.30 -3.69
N ALA A 280 -8.57 -10.24 -2.75
CA ALA A 280 -7.45 -11.01 -2.22
C ALA A 280 -6.86 -11.93 -3.30
N GLN A 281 -7.70 -12.52 -4.15
CA GLN A 281 -7.27 -13.35 -5.27
C GLN A 281 -6.45 -12.55 -6.30
N CYS A 282 -6.89 -11.33 -6.66
CA CYS A 282 -6.14 -10.46 -7.56
C CYS A 282 -4.75 -10.13 -6.99
N LEU A 283 -4.70 -9.70 -5.73
CA LEU A 283 -3.43 -9.35 -5.08
C LEU A 283 -2.51 -10.56 -4.91
N TYR A 284 -3.07 -11.74 -4.66
CA TYR A 284 -2.30 -12.97 -4.61
C TYR A 284 -1.71 -13.34 -5.98
N GLN A 285 -2.48 -13.18 -7.07
CA GLN A 285 -1.95 -13.36 -8.42
C GLN A 285 -0.83 -12.37 -8.73
N ASP A 286 -0.97 -11.10 -8.33
CA ASP A 286 0.08 -10.09 -8.50
C ASP A 286 1.35 -10.45 -7.73
N LEU A 287 1.21 -10.86 -6.46
CA LEU A 287 2.34 -11.31 -5.65
C LEU A 287 3.06 -12.52 -6.27
N VAL A 288 2.30 -13.51 -6.74
CA VAL A 288 2.86 -14.68 -7.42
C VAL A 288 3.57 -14.25 -8.71
N ARG A 289 3.04 -13.28 -9.45
CA ARG A 289 3.67 -12.73 -10.66
C ARG A 289 5.00 -12.04 -10.36
N ASP A 290 5.06 -11.22 -9.31
CA ASP A 290 6.28 -10.53 -8.91
C ASP A 290 7.35 -11.53 -8.41
N GLU A 291 6.92 -12.58 -7.70
CA GLU A 291 7.81 -13.69 -7.33
C GLU A 291 8.27 -14.51 -8.56
N ASN A 292 7.46 -14.57 -9.62
CA ASN A 292 7.76 -15.32 -10.85
C ASN A 292 8.87 -14.73 -11.72
N GLU A 293 9.23 -13.44 -11.59
CA GLU A 293 10.44 -12.90 -12.25
C GLU A 293 11.71 -13.67 -11.84
N ARG A 294 11.65 -14.47 -10.76
CA ARG A 294 12.74 -15.30 -10.23
C ARG A 294 12.52 -16.81 -10.38
N GLY A 295 11.35 -17.29 -10.84
CA GLY A 295 11.12 -18.71 -11.10
C GLY A 295 9.67 -19.22 -11.14
N SER A 296 9.37 -19.99 -12.21
CA SER A 296 8.24 -20.90 -12.45
C SER A 296 6.83 -20.31 -12.69
N GLY A 297 6.60 -19.83 -13.93
CA GLY A 297 5.25 -19.53 -14.44
C GLY A 297 4.23 -20.69 -14.34
N LYS A 298 4.68 -21.92 -14.04
CA LYS A 298 3.83 -23.08 -13.70
C LYS A 298 2.85 -22.78 -12.56
N MET A 299 3.27 -22.00 -11.56
CA MET A 299 2.41 -21.68 -10.42
C MET A 299 1.27 -20.73 -10.83
N MET A 300 1.59 -19.70 -11.62
CA MET A 300 0.58 -18.82 -12.20
C MET A 300 -0.39 -19.60 -13.08
N LEU A 301 0.13 -20.46 -13.96
CA LEU A 301 -0.71 -21.28 -14.84
C LEU A 301 -1.70 -22.15 -14.05
N ALA A 302 -1.25 -22.81 -12.97
CA ALA A 302 -2.13 -23.61 -12.12
C ALA A 302 -3.26 -22.77 -11.50
N LEU A 303 -2.97 -21.53 -11.09
CA LEU A 303 -4.00 -20.62 -10.55
C LEU A 303 -4.99 -20.18 -11.61
N LEU A 304 -4.53 -19.93 -12.84
CA LEU A 304 -5.40 -19.57 -13.97
C LEU A 304 -6.28 -20.74 -14.40
N GLU A 305 -5.73 -21.97 -14.41
CA GLU A 305 -6.48 -23.21 -14.69
C GLU A 305 -7.57 -23.45 -13.65
N GLN A 306 -7.24 -23.32 -12.35
CA GLN A 306 -8.22 -23.43 -11.26
C GLN A 306 -9.32 -22.37 -11.32
N ALA A 307 -9.00 -21.17 -11.78
CA ALA A 307 -9.97 -20.08 -11.97
C ALA A 307 -10.79 -20.22 -13.26
N SER A 308 -10.43 -21.15 -14.15
CA SER A 308 -10.99 -21.25 -15.51
C SER A 308 -10.90 -19.94 -16.30
N ASP A 309 -9.84 -19.16 -16.05
CA ASP A 309 -9.57 -17.90 -16.74
C ASP A 309 -8.84 -18.21 -18.06
N PHE A 310 -9.62 -18.64 -19.05
CA PHE A 310 -9.10 -19.10 -20.34
C PHE A 310 -8.42 -17.98 -21.15
N GLU A 311 -8.85 -16.73 -20.99
CA GLU A 311 -8.24 -15.58 -21.67
C GLU A 311 -6.79 -15.38 -21.19
N ARG A 312 -6.58 -15.34 -19.87
CA ARG A 312 -5.23 -15.20 -19.32
C ARG A 312 -4.37 -16.45 -19.52
N GLN A 313 -4.96 -17.65 -19.58
CA GLN A 313 -4.25 -18.87 -19.97
C GLN A 313 -3.72 -18.78 -21.40
N ALA A 314 -4.55 -18.30 -22.34
CA ALA A 314 -4.12 -18.11 -23.73
C ALA A 314 -2.97 -17.10 -23.83
N MET A 315 -3.09 -15.95 -23.14
CA MET A 315 -2.02 -14.95 -23.07
C MET A 315 -0.72 -15.51 -22.47
N PHE A 316 -0.80 -16.26 -21.36
CA PHE A 316 0.35 -16.90 -20.75
C PHE A 316 1.09 -17.83 -21.74
N HIS A 317 0.36 -18.63 -22.50
CA HIS A 317 0.94 -19.50 -23.51
C HIS A 317 1.50 -18.74 -24.71
N LEU A 318 0.90 -17.61 -25.10
CA LEU A 318 1.42 -16.75 -26.17
C LEU A 318 2.72 -16.02 -25.78
N ASP A 319 2.80 -15.56 -24.54
CA ASP A 319 4.04 -14.97 -24.00
C ASP A 319 5.17 -16.02 -23.96
N ALA A 320 4.84 -17.27 -23.64
CA ALA A 320 5.79 -18.37 -23.73
C ALA A 320 6.25 -18.62 -25.18
N VAL A 321 5.33 -18.59 -26.16
CA VAL A 321 5.67 -18.72 -27.60
C VAL A 321 6.64 -17.66 -28.09
N ALA A 322 6.53 -16.42 -27.57
CA ALA A 322 7.41 -15.32 -27.96
C ALA A 322 8.86 -15.48 -27.45
N ASN A 323 9.04 -16.12 -26.29
CA ASN A 323 10.33 -16.27 -25.63
C ASN A 323 10.99 -17.64 -25.88
N GLU A 324 10.22 -18.63 -26.36
CA GLU A 324 10.71 -20.00 -26.55
C GLU A 324 11.52 -20.16 -27.84
N ILE A 325 12.73 -20.70 -27.71
CA ILE A 325 13.65 -20.97 -28.83
C ILE A 325 13.35 -22.35 -29.43
N ASN A 326 12.87 -23.29 -28.62
CA ASN A 326 12.72 -24.67 -29.06
C ASN A 326 11.42 -24.86 -29.87
N PRO A 327 11.46 -25.32 -31.13
CA PRO A 327 10.29 -25.30 -32.02
C PRO A 327 9.17 -26.24 -31.57
N SER A 328 9.55 -27.36 -30.96
CA SER A 328 8.59 -28.35 -30.42
C SER A 328 7.82 -27.80 -29.22
N GLU A 329 8.50 -27.10 -28.31
CA GLU A 329 7.89 -26.46 -27.14
C GLU A 329 7.02 -25.27 -27.55
N ARG A 330 7.49 -24.48 -28.52
CA ARG A 330 6.70 -23.39 -29.11
C ARG A 330 5.38 -23.90 -29.71
N LEU A 331 5.44 -25.02 -30.43
CA LEU A 331 4.26 -25.66 -31.01
C LEU A 331 3.33 -26.26 -29.93
N TYR A 332 3.89 -26.82 -28.86
CA TYR A 332 3.12 -27.24 -27.70
C TYR A 332 2.36 -26.06 -27.06
N CYS A 333 3.04 -24.94 -26.81
CA CYS A 333 2.42 -23.73 -26.25
C CYS A 333 1.33 -23.16 -27.18
N LEU A 334 1.54 -23.13 -28.50
CA LEU A 334 0.50 -22.74 -29.46
C LEU A 334 -0.75 -23.63 -29.40
N ARG A 335 -0.57 -24.94 -29.25
CA ARG A 335 -1.71 -25.88 -29.09
C ARG A 335 -2.46 -25.62 -27.78
N ARG A 336 -1.74 -25.36 -26.69
CA ARG A 336 -2.37 -25.01 -25.40
C ARG A 336 -3.11 -23.66 -25.46
N ALA A 337 -2.54 -22.66 -26.11
CA ALA A 337 -3.23 -21.38 -26.37
C ALA A 337 -4.51 -21.60 -27.19
N LYS A 338 -4.48 -22.46 -28.21
CA LYS A 338 -5.65 -22.84 -29.00
C LYS A 338 -6.72 -23.54 -28.15
N GLU A 339 -6.33 -24.47 -27.29
CA GLU A 339 -7.26 -25.15 -26.37
C GLU A 339 -7.94 -24.14 -25.43
N ALA A 340 -7.19 -23.16 -24.91
CA ALA A 340 -7.76 -22.09 -24.11
C ALA A 340 -8.72 -21.19 -24.92
N ALA A 341 -8.36 -20.83 -26.16
CA ALA A 341 -9.23 -20.07 -27.08
C ALA A 341 -10.53 -20.81 -27.42
N ARG A 342 -10.46 -22.14 -27.55
CA ARG A 342 -11.62 -22.99 -27.74
C ARG A 342 -12.52 -23.00 -26.50
N ASN A 343 -11.93 -23.08 -25.30
CA ASN A 343 -12.67 -23.10 -24.04
C ASN A 343 -13.32 -21.74 -23.70
N MET A 344 -12.74 -20.62 -24.13
CA MET A 344 -13.40 -19.29 -24.03
C MET A 344 -14.52 -19.10 -25.07
N GLY A 345 -14.59 -19.94 -26.12
CA GLY A 345 -15.59 -19.84 -27.18
C GLY A 345 -15.26 -18.83 -28.29
N ASP A 346 -14.03 -18.32 -28.35
CA ASP A 346 -13.58 -17.39 -29.38
C ASP A 346 -13.08 -18.17 -30.61
N LYS A 347 -14.01 -18.39 -31.55
CA LYS A 347 -13.73 -19.10 -32.81
C LYS A 347 -12.72 -18.36 -33.69
N GLY A 348 -12.68 -17.03 -33.62
CA GLY A 348 -11.77 -16.23 -34.45
C GLY A 348 -10.33 -16.44 -34.02
N VAL A 349 -10.06 -16.35 -32.71
CA VAL A 349 -8.74 -16.62 -32.15
C VAL A 349 -8.36 -18.10 -32.29
N GLU A 350 -9.31 -19.02 -32.09
CA GLU A 350 -9.06 -20.45 -32.30
C GLU A 350 -8.60 -20.76 -33.73
N GLU A 351 -9.27 -20.21 -34.75
CA GLU A 351 -8.91 -20.40 -36.16
C GLU A 351 -7.52 -19.81 -36.47
N LEU A 352 -7.22 -18.62 -35.97
CA LEU A 352 -5.89 -17.99 -36.14
C LEU A 352 -4.78 -18.84 -35.52
N LEU A 353 -4.96 -19.30 -34.28
CA LEU A 353 -3.97 -20.14 -33.60
C LEU A 353 -3.82 -21.51 -34.26
N ASN A 354 -4.92 -22.06 -34.81
CA ASN A 354 -4.88 -23.29 -35.58
C ASN A 354 -4.04 -23.13 -36.85
N ASP A 355 -4.24 -22.05 -37.60
CA ASP A 355 -3.50 -21.78 -38.83
C ASP A 355 -2.02 -21.48 -38.55
N MET A 356 -1.71 -20.76 -37.47
CA MET A 356 -0.33 -20.58 -37.00
C MET A 356 0.34 -21.92 -36.63
N ALA A 357 -0.35 -22.77 -35.87
CA ALA A 357 0.16 -24.09 -35.48
C ALA A 357 0.35 -25.04 -36.68
N ALA A 358 -0.47 -24.90 -37.72
CA ALA A 358 -0.33 -25.66 -38.96
C ALA A 358 0.87 -25.21 -39.80
N PHE A 359 1.22 -23.92 -39.78
CA PHE A 359 2.35 -23.37 -40.54
C PHE A 359 3.70 -23.57 -39.84
N ALA A 360 3.72 -23.60 -38.50
CA ALA A 360 4.93 -23.65 -37.68
C ALA A 360 5.91 -24.80 -38.00
N PRO A 361 5.49 -26.07 -38.23
CA PRO A 361 6.43 -27.16 -38.55
C PRO A 361 7.24 -26.88 -39.81
N GLY A 362 6.57 -26.41 -40.87
CA GLY A 362 7.25 -26.06 -42.12
C GLY A 362 8.18 -24.86 -41.95
N GLN A 363 7.87 -23.90 -41.06
CA GLN A 363 8.81 -22.80 -40.76
C GLN A 363 10.09 -23.30 -40.07
N SER A 364 9.95 -24.26 -39.16
CA SER A 364 11.10 -24.83 -38.43
C SER A 364 12.02 -25.63 -39.36
N GLU A 365 11.46 -26.43 -40.28
CA GLU A 365 12.23 -27.13 -41.32
C GLU A 365 13.08 -26.19 -42.18
N ARG A 366 12.65 -24.93 -42.33
CA ARG A 366 13.35 -23.88 -43.09
C ARG A 366 14.27 -23.01 -42.23
N GLY A 367 14.25 -23.14 -40.91
CA GLY A 367 14.95 -22.23 -39.99
C GLY A 367 14.38 -20.80 -39.98
N GLN A 368 13.10 -20.62 -40.30
CA GLN A 368 12.43 -19.32 -40.51
C GLN A 368 11.40 -18.99 -39.43
N GLU A 369 11.64 -19.42 -38.19
CA GLU A 369 10.69 -19.34 -37.07
C GLU A 369 10.36 -17.91 -36.61
N HIS A 370 11.23 -16.97 -36.95
CA HIS A 370 11.07 -15.54 -36.67
C HIS A 370 10.29 -14.81 -37.77
N MET A 371 10.07 -15.45 -38.93
CA MET A 371 9.39 -14.81 -40.05
C MET A 371 7.89 -14.98 -39.97
N THR A 372 7.17 -13.99 -40.46
CA THR A 372 5.72 -14.07 -40.68
C THR A 372 5.40 -14.81 -41.98
N VAL A 373 4.17 -15.35 -42.09
CA VAL A 373 3.66 -15.98 -43.32
C VAL A 373 3.87 -15.10 -44.55
N ARG A 374 3.66 -13.77 -44.41
CA ARG A 374 3.85 -12.79 -45.48
C ARG A 374 5.31 -12.69 -45.90
N GLU A 375 6.24 -12.56 -44.95
CA GLU A 375 7.68 -12.46 -45.23
C GLU A 375 8.18 -13.71 -45.95
N THR A 376 7.73 -14.88 -45.49
CA THR A 376 8.04 -16.16 -46.13
C THR A 376 7.53 -16.21 -47.57
N LEU A 377 6.31 -15.77 -47.84
CA LEU A 377 5.77 -15.76 -49.21
C LEU A 377 6.51 -14.75 -50.11
N ILE A 378 6.88 -13.59 -49.58
CA ILE A 378 7.68 -12.57 -50.32
C ILE A 378 9.06 -13.11 -50.68
N GLU A 379 9.73 -13.83 -49.77
CA GLU A 379 11.07 -14.38 -50.00
C GLU A 379 11.07 -15.47 -51.08
N TYR A 380 10.05 -16.33 -51.11
CA TYR A 380 9.91 -17.43 -52.08
C TYR A 380 9.02 -17.09 -53.28
N ALA A 381 8.71 -15.81 -53.53
CA ALA A 381 7.79 -15.41 -54.59
C ALA A 381 8.20 -15.85 -56.01
N ALA A 382 9.49 -16.10 -56.24
CA ALA A 382 10.02 -16.58 -57.52
C ALA A 382 9.76 -18.08 -57.79
N ASP A 383 9.34 -18.85 -56.77
CA ASP A 383 9.04 -20.27 -56.88
C ASP A 383 7.51 -20.50 -56.84
N PRO A 384 6.85 -20.71 -57.99
CA PRO A 384 5.40 -20.85 -58.05
C PRO A 384 4.89 -22.10 -57.33
N GLN A 385 5.70 -23.15 -57.21
CA GLN A 385 5.32 -24.37 -56.50
C GLN A 385 5.28 -24.12 -54.99
N LYS A 386 6.30 -23.45 -54.44
CA LYS A 386 6.31 -23.05 -53.03
C LYS A 386 5.21 -22.07 -52.68
N VAL A 387 4.93 -21.10 -53.56
CA VAL A 387 3.81 -20.16 -53.36
C VAL A 387 2.47 -20.90 -53.29
N ALA A 388 2.25 -21.90 -54.16
CA ALA A 388 1.05 -22.74 -54.11
C ALA A 388 0.99 -23.57 -52.81
N GLN A 389 2.10 -24.15 -52.37
CA GLN A 389 2.18 -24.86 -51.10
C GLN A 389 1.83 -23.95 -49.91
N PHE A 390 2.40 -22.73 -49.84
CA PHE A 390 2.11 -21.78 -48.76
C PHE A 390 0.68 -21.25 -48.79
N LYS A 391 0.10 -21.05 -49.98
CA LYS A 391 -1.33 -20.72 -50.14
C LYS A 391 -2.21 -21.77 -49.45
N HIS A 392 -1.93 -23.06 -49.67
CA HIS A 392 -2.71 -24.15 -49.07
C HIS A 392 -2.45 -24.28 -47.57
N GLN A 393 -1.19 -24.23 -47.13
CA GLN A 393 -0.82 -24.40 -45.72
C GLN A 393 -1.37 -23.29 -44.83
N ALA A 394 -1.29 -22.03 -45.27
CA ALA A 394 -1.73 -20.86 -44.50
C ALA A 394 -3.14 -20.36 -44.90
N LYS A 395 -3.89 -21.15 -45.69
CA LYS A 395 -5.25 -20.85 -46.17
C LYS A 395 -5.42 -19.42 -46.71
N LEU A 396 -4.43 -18.94 -47.46
CA LEU A 396 -4.40 -17.56 -47.92
C LEU A 396 -5.43 -17.31 -49.03
N THR A 397 -6.05 -16.13 -48.98
CA THR A 397 -6.93 -15.69 -50.07
C THR A 397 -6.12 -15.41 -51.35
N GLU A 398 -6.77 -15.53 -52.50
CA GLU A 398 -6.10 -15.26 -53.78
C GLU A 398 -5.57 -13.82 -53.85
N LYS A 399 -6.31 -12.85 -53.32
CA LYS A 399 -5.85 -11.45 -53.29
C LYS A 399 -4.57 -11.28 -52.48
N GLN A 400 -4.45 -11.92 -51.30
CA GLN A 400 -3.24 -11.86 -50.48
C GLN A 400 -2.04 -12.46 -51.21
N VAL A 401 -2.22 -13.65 -51.81
CA VAL A 401 -1.17 -14.33 -52.56
C VAL A 401 -0.69 -13.44 -53.71
N TRP A 402 -1.60 -12.87 -54.50
CA TRP A 402 -1.25 -11.96 -55.59
C TRP A 402 -0.50 -10.71 -55.11
N LEU A 403 -0.96 -10.05 -54.04
CA LEU A 403 -0.27 -8.86 -53.51
C LEU A 403 1.15 -9.17 -53.04
N TRP A 404 1.32 -10.27 -52.31
CA TRP A 404 2.62 -10.64 -51.74
C TRP A 404 3.57 -11.22 -52.79
N THR A 405 3.08 -11.93 -53.81
CA THR A 405 3.92 -12.37 -54.93
C THR A 405 4.38 -11.19 -55.78
N ILE A 406 3.52 -10.21 -56.08
CA ILE A 406 3.89 -8.98 -56.79
C ILE A 406 4.99 -8.25 -56.03
N GLU A 407 4.83 -8.09 -54.72
CA GLU A 407 5.83 -7.44 -53.86
C GLU A 407 7.16 -8.24 -53.83
N GLY A 408 7.11 -9.56 -53.71
CA GLY A 408 8.28 -10.43 -53.70
C GLY A 408 9.03 -10.48 -55.03
N LEU A 409 8.32 -10.61 -56.16
CA LEU A 409 8.93 -10.59 -57.50
C LEU A 409 9.62 -9.25 -57.80
N ALA A 410 9.00 -8.14 -57.37
CA ALA A 410 9.62 -6.82 -57.46
C ALA A 410 10.86 -6.72 -56.55
N LYS A 411 10.78 -7.20 -55.29
CA LYS A 411 11.92 -7.24 -54.35
C LYS A 411 13.10 -8.05 -54.88
N LEU A 412 12.84 -9.18 -55.52
CA LEU A 412 13.84 -10.10 -56.08
C LEU A 412 14.37 -9.67 -57.46
N GLY A 413 13.83 -8.60 -58.05
CA GLY A 413 14.25 -8.12 -59.38
C GLY A 413 13.84 -9.03 -60.54
N LYS A 414 12.88 -9.93 -60.36
CA LYS A 414 12.43 -10.88 -61.38
C LYS A 414 11.38 -10.24 -62.31
N THR A 415 11.84 -9.34 -63.17
CA THR A 415 10.98 -8.52 -64.06
C THR A 415 10.21 -9.33 -65.09
N GLU A 416 10.79 -10.42 -65.61
CA GLU A 416 10.13 -11.32 -66.58
C GLU A 416 8.94 -12.04 -65.96
N GLN A 417 9.14 -12.66 -64.78
CA GLN A 417 8.06 -13.37 -64.07
C GLN A 417 6.95 -12.42 -63.61
N LEU A 418 7.31 -11.18 -63.24
CA LEU A 418 6.34 -10.14 -62.91
C LEU A 418 5.49 -9.74 -64.14
N LEU A 419 6.11 -9.67 -65.32
CA LEU A 419 5.43 -9.37 -66.57
C LEU A 419 4.48 -10.50 -66.97
N ASP A 420 4.91 -11.77 -66.83
CA ASP A 420 4.08 -12.95 -67.08
C ASP A 420 2.87 -12.99 -66.14
N LEU A 421 3.07 -12.65 -64.86
CA LEU A 421 1.97 -12.54 -63.90
C LEU A 421 0.99 -11.43 -64.30
N ALA A 422 1.48 -10.31 -64.84
CA ALA A 422 0.66 -9.21 -65.34
C ALA A 422 -0.02 -9.49 -66.70
N GLN A 423 0.35 -10.54 -67.43
CA GLN A 423 -0.39 -10.98 -68.62
C GLN A 423 -1.71 -11.67 -68.24
N LYS A 424 -1.75 -12.29 -67.05
CA LYS A 424 -2.97 -12.88 -66.50
C LYS A 424 -3.90 -11.78 -65.95
N LYS A 425 -5.21 -12.06 -65.92
CA LYS A 425 -6.20 -11.15 -65.33
C LYS A 425 -6.00 -11.08 -63.82
N SER A 426 -5.54 -9.92 -63.33
CA SER A 426 -5.25 -9.70 -61.91
C SER A 426 -6.52 -9.46 -61.08
N PRO A 427 -6.77 -10.22 -60.00
CA PRO A 427 -7.90 -10.01 -59.09
C PRO A 427 -7.74 -8.79 -58.17
N VAL A 428 -6.55 -8.17 -58.17
CA VAL A 428 -6.18 -7.01 -57.34
C VAL A 428 -5.89 -5.75 -58.19
N GLY A 429 -6.17 -5.82 -59.50
CA GLY A 429 -5.84 -4.77 -60.46
C GLY A 429 -4.34 -4.66 -60.75
N TYR A 430 -3.95 -3.59 -61.43
CA TYR A 430 -2.55 -3.34 -61.84
C TYR A 430 -1.84 -2.28 -60.99
N VAL A 431 -2.56 -1.56 -60.13
CA VAL A 431 -1.98 -0.57 -59.20
C VAL A 431 -0.94 -1.19 -58.25
N PRO A 432 -1.14 -2.40 -57.68
CA PRO A 432 -0.13 -3.03 -56.83
C PRO A 432 1.20 -3.30 -57.55
N PHE A 433 1.17 -3.63 -58.85
CA PHE A 433 2.39 -3.81 -59.66
C PHE A 433 3.19 -2.52 -59.75
N VAL A 434 2.50 -1.40 -60.05
CA VAL A 434 3.11 -0.07 -60.13
C VAL A 434 3.74 0.32 -58.79
N LYS A 435 3.00 0.15 -57.68
CA LYS A 435 3.50 0.46 -56.33
C LYS A 435 4.71 -0.39 -55.94
N ALA A 436 4.68 -1.70 -56.22
CA ALA A 436 5.78 -2.61 -55.90
C ALA A 436 7.05 -2.27 -56.69
N CYS A 437 6.93 -2.03 -58.00
CA CYS A 437 8.07 -1.63 -58.83
C CYS A 437 8.71 -0.33 -58.34
N ILE A 438 7.92 0.66 -57.95
CA ILE A 438 8.44 1.94 -57.44
C ILE A 438 9.12 1.77 -56.09
N LYS A 439 8.54 0.96 -55.20
CA LYS A 439 9.12 0.66 -53.88
C LYS A 439 10.53 0.05 -54.00
N TYR A 440 10.79 -0.74 -55.03
CA TYR A 440 12.09 -1.38 -55.29
C TYR A 440 12.88 -0.73 -56.44
N ASN A 441 12.61 0.55 -56.73
CA ASN A 441 13.35 1.39 -57.69
C ASN A 441 13.37 0.90 -59.15
N GLN A 442 12.35 0.15 -59.58
CA GLN A 442 12.17 -0.34 -60.96
C GLN A 442 11.22 0.56 -61.76
N ARG A 443 11.63 1.82 -61.99
CA ARG A 443 10.76 2.84 -62.59
C ARG A 443 10.41 2.54 -64.05
N GLU A 444 11.31 1.94 -64.83
CA GLU A 444 11.04 1.63 -66.24
C GLU A 444 9.98 0.52 -66.42
N GLU A 445 10.01 -0.52 -65.58
CA GLU A 445 8.99 -1.57 -65.59
C GLU A 445 7.62 -1.05 -65.16
N SER A 446 7.57 -0.11 -64.21
CA SER A 446 6.32 0.45 -63.71
C SER A 446 5.47 1.13 -64.80
N LYS A 447 6.10 1.68 -65.85
CA LYS A 447 5.41 2.31 -66.99
C LYS A 447 4.59 1.28 -67.81
N LYS A 448 5.08 0.04 -67.93
CA LYS A 448 4.39 -1.03 -68.65
C LYS A 448 3.08 -1.44 -67.96
N TYR A 449 3.08 -1.41 -66.62
CA TYR A 449 1.90 -1.74 -65.83
C TYR A 449 0.90 -0.58 -65.77
N LEU A 450 1.37 0.68 -65.78
CA LEU A 450 0.51 1.85 -65.86
C LEU A 450 -0.42 1.80 -67.09
N ALA A 451 0.09 1.36 -68.24
CA ALA A 451 -0.69 1.24 -69.47
C ALA A 451 -1.84 0.21 -69.37
N LYS A 452 -1.75 -0.75 -68.44
CA LYS A 452 -2.76 -1.77 -68.18
C LYS A 452 -3.77 -1.37 -67.08
N VAL A 453 -3.55 -0.26 -66.38
CA VAL A 453 -4.47 0.22 -65.34
C VAL A 453 -5.70 0.80 -66.02
N HIS A 454 -6.88 0.32 -65.62
CA HIS A 454 -8.17 0.79 -66.12
C HIS A 454 -9.05 1.16 -64.93
N GLY A 455 -9.81 2.25 -65.07
CA GLY A 455 -10.62 2.78 -63.98
C GLY A 455 -10.00 4.03 -63.35
N TYR A 456 -10.87 4.99 -63.06
CA TYR A 456 -10.48 6.35 -62.67
C TYR A 456 -9.70 6.42 -61.35
N GLN A 457 -10.21 5.77 -60.30
CA GLN A 457 -9.56 5.74 -58.99
C GLN A 457 -8.22 5.00 -59.04
N GLU A 458 -8.14 3.91 -59.81
CA GLU A 458 -6.92 3.14 -59.98
C GLU A 458 -5.84 3.91 -60.78
N LEU A 459 -6.25 4.62 -61.85
CA LEU A 459 -5.35 5.46 -62.65
C LEU A 459 -4.78 6.62 -61.83
N ILE A 460 -5.60 7.27 -61.01
CA ILE A 460 -5.13 8.32 -60.09
C ILE A 460 -4.16 7.71 -59.07
N ALA A 461 -4.50 6.59 -58.45
CA ALA A 461 -3.63 5.92 -57.48
C ALA A 461 -2.28 5.47 -58.07
N ALA A 462 -2.27 4.98 -59.31
CA ALA A 462 -1.05 4.58 -60.02
C ALA A 462 -0.18 5.79 -60.41
N ASN A 463 -0.78 6.87 -60.94
CA ASN A 463 -0.04 8.09 -61.28
C ASN A 463 0.50 8.81 -60.05
N MET A 464 -0.26 8.83 -58.94
CA MET A 464 0.23 9.32 -57.66
C MET A 464 1.42 8.51 -57.14
N ALA A 465 1.38 7.17 -57.26
CA ALA A 465 2.50 6.33 -56.86
C ALA A 465 3.76 6.64 -57.68
N LEU A 466 3.63 6.89 -58.99
CA LEU A 466 4.73 7.23 -59.92
C LEU A 466 5.33 8.62 -59.73
N GLY A 467 4.72 9.46 -58.88
CA GLY A 467 5.05 10.88 -58.74
C GLY A 467 4.54 11.75 -59.90
N ASN A 468 3.68 11.22 -60.77
CA ASN A 468 3.12 11.93 -61.92
C ASN A 468 1.87 12.74 -61.53
N PHE A 469 2.00 13.65 -60.56
CA PHE A 469 0.86 14.38 -60.00
C PHE A 469 0.14 15.27 -61.03
N VAL A 470 0.86 15.82 -62.02
CA VAL A 470 0.24 16.62 -63.09
C VAL A 470 -0.70 15.77 -63.95
N ALA A 471 -0.30 14.54 -64.29
CA ALA A 471 -1.13 13.62 -65.06
C ALA A 471 -2.34 13.15 -64.25
N ALA A 472 -2.14 12.84 -62.96
CA ALA A 472 -3.24 12.51 -62.06
C ALA A 472 -4.24 13.67 -61.91
N ALA A 473 -3.76 14.90 -61.78
CA ALA A 473 -4.59 16.10 -61.62
C ALA A 473 -5.39 16.41 -62.89
N LYS A 474 -4.82 16.23 -64.10
CA LYS A 474 -5.56 16.38 -65.36
C LYS A 474 -6.72 15.38 -65.45
N ILE A 475 -6.48 14.12 -65.12
CA ILE A 475 -7.52 13.08 -65.12
C ILE A 475 -8.65 13.42 -64.14
N ALA A 476 -8.33 13.96 -62.96
CA ALA A 476 -9.32 14.42 -62.00
C ALA A 476 -10.07 15.69 -62.46
N PHE A 477 -9.36 16.61 -63.11
CA PHE A 477 -9.91 17.84 -63.67
C PHE A 477 -10.96 17.55 -64.75
N ASP A 478 -10.65 16.64 -65.68
CA ASP A 478 -11.55 16.25 -66.78
C ASP A 478 -12.87 15.66 -66.29
N ARG A 479 -12.91 15.07 -65.09
CA ARG A 479 -14.12 14.53 -64.46
C ARG A 479 -14.82 15.48 -63.50
N ARG A 480 -14.29 16.69 -63.30
CA ARG A 480 -14.77 17.69 -62.34
C ARG A 480 -14.84 17.20 -60.89
N ASP A 481 -13.98 16.26 -60.51
CA ASP A 481 -13.91 15.73 -59.15
C ASP A 481 -12.97 16.61 -58.30
N ARG A 482 -13.56 17.57 -57.57
CA ARG A 482 -12.82 18.54 -56.76
C ARG A 482 -12.10 17.91 -55.58
N ASP A 483 -12.69 16.89 -54.97
CA ASP A 483 -12.16 16.27 -53.74
C ASP A 483 -10.86 15.51 -54.03
N THR A 484 -10.82 14.72 -55.11
CA THR A 484 -9.60 14.01 -55.52
C THR A 484 -8.52 14.97 -56.01
N LEU A 485 -8.89 16.06 -56.70
CA LEU A 485 -7.96 17.09 -57.15
C LEU A 485 -7.28 17.79 -55.97
N GLN A 486 -8.05 18.09 -54.91
CA GLN A 486 -7.54 18.67 -53.67
C GLN A 486 -6.59 17.71 -52.94
N GLN A 487 -6.91 16.41 -52.91
CA GLN A 487 -6.01 15.40 -52.35
C GLN A 487 -4.69 15.29 -53.11
N ILE A 488 -4.72 15.37 -54.45
CA ILE A 488 -3.52 15.34 -55.30
C ILE A 488 -2.66 16.59 -55.05
N PHE A 489 -3.30 17.76 -54.94
CA PHE A 489 -2.62 19.02 -54.65
C PHE A 489 -1.88 18.99 -53.31
N MET A 490 -2.57 18.55 -52.24
CA MET A 490 -1.96 18.39 -50.92
C MET A 490 -0.72 17.48 -50.97
N LYS A 491 -0.77 16.39 -51.74
CA LYS A 491 0.35 15.45 -51.90
C LYS A 491 1.47 15.92 -52.84
N SER A 492 1.21 16.89 -53.71
CA SER A 492 2.19 17.43 -54.66
C SER A 492 3.14 18.50 -54.08
N HIS A 493 3.02 18.85 -52.79
CA HIS A 493 3.83 19.89 -52.13
C HIS A 493 5.35 19.69 -52.21
N SER A 494 5.81 18.46 -52.42
CA SER A 494 7.24 18.13 -52.49
C SER A 494 7.95 18.73 -53.71
N ASP A 495 7.22 19.06 -54.78
CA ASP A 495 7.77 19.65 -56.01
C ASP A 495 7.03 20.96 -56.32
N LYS A 496 7.73 22.10 -56.20
CA LYS A 496 7.15 23.45 -56.33
C LYS A 496 6.54 23.70 -57.71
N ASP A 497 7.13 23.17 -58.77
CA ASP A 497 6.66 23.38 -60.14
C ASP A 497 5.40 22.56 -60.43
N VAL A 498 5.35 21.35 -59.89
CA VAL A 498 4.19 20.47 -59.99
C VAL A 498 3.05 21.00 -59.11
N TYR A 499 3.34 21.48 -57.90
CA TYR A 499 2.38 22.07 -56.99
C TYR A 499 1.69 23.30 -57.59
N SER A 500 2.45 24.20 -58.23
CA SER A 500 1.91 25.37 -58.92
C SER A 500 0.96 24.97 -60.06
N LYS A 501 1.35 23.98 -60.89
CA LYS A 501 0.54 23.48 -62.01
C LYS A 501 -0.75 22.80 -61.55
N VAL A 502 -0.71 22.01 -60.47
CA VAL A 502 -1.91 21.39 -59.89
C VAL A 502 -2.80 22.44 -59.22
N GLY A 503 -2.22 23.46 -58.58
CA GLY A 503 -2.96 24.58 -57.99
C GLY A 503 -3.69 25.45 -59.01
N GLN A 504 -3.12 25.61 -60.21
CA GLN A 504 -3.81 26.26 -61.32
C GLN A 504 -5.04 25.45 -61.75
N LEU A 505 -4.93 24.13 -61.84
CA LEU A 505 -6.04 23.24 -62.19
C LEU A 505 -7.18 23.29 -61.16
N ILE A 506 -6.89 23.44 -59.86
CA ILE A 506 -7.91 23.63 -58.81
C ILE A 506 -8.64 24.95 -58.99
N LYS A 507 -7.91 26.03 -59.26
CA LYS A 507 -8.50 27.37 -59.41
C LYS A 507 -9.37 27.48 -60.67
N SER A 508 -9.09 26.67 -61.69
CA SER A 508 -9.83 26.65 -62.96
C SER A 508 -11.06 25.73 -62.98
N LEU A 509 -11.28 24.95 -61.91
CA LEU A 509 -12.38 23.99 -61.79
C LEU A 509 -13.45 24.54 -60.86
#